data_AF-G7GP28-F1
#
_entry.id   AF-G7GP28-F1
#
_cell.length_a   1.000
_cell.length_b   1.000
_cell.length_c   1.000
_cell.angle_alpha   90.00
_cell.angle_beta   90.00
_cell.angle_gamma   90.00
#
_symmetry.space_group_name_H-M   'P 1'
#
loop_
_entity.id
_entity.type
_entity.pdbx_description
1 polymer ?
#
loop_
_entity_poly.entity_id
_entity_poly.type
_entity_poly.pdbx_seq_one_letter_code
_entity_poly.pdbx_strand_id
1 'polypeptide(L)'
;MHLRTRRNVSAQHSGRVRHSATAAATVGALCAAAVAGIAPAQAATAPPTLRVTLYDGPQDWTGWQSAIDTRNNRECRIRVAAPAAAKLNRNAAISGRGAFAWPQNYLPAGQYRLRIVCRHTASPAVSFYSPRNQVNDARTRFSDYTRGALGL
;
A
#
# COMPACT_ATOMS: atom_id res chain seq x y z
N MET A 1 -8.79 1.30 43.78
CA MET A 1 -7.96 2.23 42.97
C MET A 1 -7.57 1.54 41.67
N HIS A 2 -8.09 2.01 40.54
CA HIS A 2 -7.84 1.44 39.21
C HIS A 2 -6.61 2.10 38.56
N LEU A 3 -5.64 1.29 38.13
CA LEU A 3 -4.61 1.68 37.16
C LEU A 3 -4.70 0.73 35.97
N ARG A 4 -5.40 1.18 34.91
CA ARG A 4 -5.40 0.53 33.59
C ARG A 4 -4.31 1.20 32.75
N THR A 5 -3.22 0.49 32.50
CA THR A 5 -2.13 0.97 31.65
C THR A 5 -2.24 0.39 30.23
N ARG A 6 -2.53 1.29 29.29
CA ARG A 6 -2.23 1.35 27.84
C ARG A 6 -2.13 0.02 27.05
N ARG A 7 -3.12 -0.21 26.17
CA ARG A 7 -2.98 -1.07 24.98
C ARG A 7 -2.41 -0.25 23.81
N ASN A 8 -1.28 -0.69 23.28
CA ASN A 8 -0.72 -0.23 22.02
C ASN A 8 -1.63 -0.69 20.86
N VAL A 9 -2.11 0.25 20.05
CA VAL A 9 -2.91 -0.06 18.85
C VAL A 9 -1.94 -0.20 17.68
N SER A 10 -1.55 -1.44 17.40
CA SER A 10 -0.77 -1.82 16.22
C SER A 10 -1.69 -2.26 15.08
N ALA A 11 -1.37 -1.86 13.86
CA ALA A 11 -2.00 -2.39 12.65
C ALA A 11 -1.81 -3.91 12.61
N GLN A 12 -2.91 -4.66 12.50
CA GLN A 12 -2.87 -6.12 12.52
C GLN A 12 -2.56 -6.68 11.13
N HIS A 13 -1.50 -7.47 11.06
CA HIS A 13 -1.06 -8.20 9.87
C HIS A 13 -1.81 -9.53 9.80
N SER A 14 -2.59 -9.79 8.74
CA SER A 14 -3.24 -11.08 8.52
C SER A 14 -2.41 -11.91 7.53
N GLY A 15 -1.73 -12.93 8.05
CA GLY A 15 -0.90 -13.84 7.26
C GLY A 15 -1.69 -15.07 6.79
N ARG A 16 -1.53 -15.45 5.52
CA ARG A 16 -1.89 -16.79 5.04
C ARG A 16 -0.77 -17.29 4.13
N VAL A 17 -0.10 -18.36 4.57
CA VAL A 17 0.87 -19.13 3.78
C VAL A 17 0.09 -20.13 2.93
N ARG A 18 0.32 -20.15 1.62
CA ARG A 18 0.21 -21.36 0.78
C ARG A 18 1.21 -21.29 -0.38
N HIS A 19 2.06 -22.32 -0.47
CA HIS A 19 2.89 -22.62 -1.63
C HIS A 19 2.02 -23.21 -2.73
N SER A 20 2.19 -22.75 -3.97
CA SER A 20 1.79 -23.48 -5.17
C SER A 20 2.62 -22.97 -6.35
N ALA A 21 3.48 -23.84 -6.88
CA ALA A 21 4.18 -23.65 -8.13
C ALA A 21 3.28 -24.13 -9.29
N THR A 22 3.31 -23.42 -10.42
CA THR A 22 3.00 -23.97 -11.74
C THR A 22 3.63 -23.08 -12.82
N ALA A 23 4.38 -23.72 -13.72
CA ALA A 23 5.05 -23.14 -14.87
C ALA A 23 4.14 -23.14 -16.12
N ALA A 24 4.34 -22.21 -17.05
CA ALA A 24 4.19 -22.42 -18.50
C ALA A 24 4.71 -21.21 -19.30
N ALA A 25 5.44 -21.52 -20.39
CA ALA A 25 6.05 -20.64 -21.39
C ALA A 25 5.01 -20.11 -22.42
N THR A 26 5.26 -19.25 -23.43
CA THR A 26 6.39 -19.07 -24.36
C THR A 26 6.19 -17.79 -25.21
N VAL A 27 7.32 -17.25 -25.71
CA VAL A 27 7.58 -16.64 -27.05
C VAL A 27 6.89 -15.32 -27.45
N GLY A 28 7.75 -14.31 -27.66
CA GLY A 28 7.51 -13.14 -28.49
C GLY A 28 8.83 -12.37 -28.69
N ALA A 29 9.62 -12.79 -29.68
CA ALA A 29 10.84 -12.09 -30.09
C ALA A 29 10.49 -10.89 -31.00
N LEU A 30 11.25 -9.80 -30.92
CA LEU A 30 12.14 -9.34 -32.00
C LEU A 30 12.79 -7.97 -31.73
N CYS A 31 14.03 -7.89 -32.23
CA CYS A 31 14.86 -6.72 -32.56
C CYS A 31 15.68 -6.06 -31.45
N ALA A 32 16.94 -6.51 -31.39
CA ALA A 32 18.08 -5.83 -30.81
C ALA A 32 18.51 -4.63 -31.66
N ALA A 33 18.81 -3.51 -31.00
CA ALA A 33 19.75 -2.50 -31.50
C ALA A 33 20.77 -2.26 -30.38
N ALA A 34 22.02 -2.63 -30.65
CA ALA A 34 23.14 -2.46 -29.74
C ALA A 34 23.64 -1.01 -29.80
N VAL A 35 23.76 -0.36 -28.64
CA VAL A 35 24.76 0.70 -28.44
C VAL A 35 25.57 0.30 -27.21
N ALA A 36 26.86 0.05 -27.46
CA ALA A 36 27.85 -0.25 -26.45
C ALA A 36 28.01 0.94 -25.50
N GLY A 37 27.70 0.70 -24.23
CA GLY A 37 27.86 1.63 -23.12
C GLY A 37 27.46 0.89 -21.85
N ILE A 38 28.41 0.15 -21.29
CA ILE A 38 28.21 -0.71 -20.12
C ILE A 38 27.99 0.19 -18.89
N ALA A 39 26.79 0.72 -18.73
CA ALA A 39 26.28 1.01 -17.39
C ALA A 39 25.87 -0.35 -16.81
N PRO A 40 26.31 -0.75 -15.61
CA PRO A 40 25.77 -1.95 -15.01
C PRO A 40 24.25 -1.74 -14.94
N ALA A 41 23.51 -2.62 -15.59
CA ALA A 41 22.09 -2.80 -15.31
C ALA A 41 22.01 -3.25 -13.85
N GLN A 42 22.11 -2.30 -12.93
CA GLN A 42 21.47 -2.42 -11.64
C GLN A 42 20.02 -2.67 -12.03
N ALA A 43 19.59 -3.93 -11.95
CA ALA A 43 18.24 -4.33 -12.26
C ALA A 43 17.33 -3.32 -11.56
N ALA A 44 16.69 -2.44 -12.33
CA ALA A 44 15.93 -1.34 -11.78
C ALA A 44 14.88 -2.00 -10.87
N THR A 45 15.07 -1.86 -9.55
CA THR A 45 14.24 -2.59 -8.61
C THR A 45 12.85 -2.01 -8.76
N ALA A 46 11.91 -2.84 -9.25
CA ALA A 46 10.59 -2.36 -9.58
C ALA A 46 9.97 -1.64 -8.37
N PRO A 47 9.30 -0.50 -8.57
CA PRO A 47 8.76 0.27 -7.46
C PRO A 47 7.76 -0.57 -6.66
N PRO A 48 7.67 -0.36 -5.34
CA PRO A 48 6.66 -1.02 -4.51
C PRO A 48 5.27 -0.62 -4.99
N THR A 49 4.31 -1.53 -4.90
CA THR A 49 2.92 -1.24 -5.25
C THR A 49 2.08 -0.98 -4.01
N LEU A 50 1.09 -0.11 -4.19
CA LEU A 50 0.13 0.28 -3.17
C LEU A 50 -1.21 0.53 -3.86
N ARG A 51 -2.26 -0.08 -3.32
CA ARG A 51 -3.65 0.09 -3.75
C ARG A 51 -4.54 0.26 -2.53
N VAL A 52 -5.60 1.05 -2.61
CA VAL A 52 -6.59 1.18 -1.53
C VAL A 52 -7.96 0.73 -2.01
N THR A 53 -8.47 -0.33 -1.41
CA THR A 53 -9.80 -0.87 -1.71
C THR A 53 -10.73 -0.72 -0.52
N LEU A 54 -12.01 -0.99 -0.76
CA LEU A 54 -12.99 -1.10 0.30
C LEU A 54 -12.65 -2.29 1.20
N TYR A 55 -12.87 -2.11 2.49
CA TYR A 55 -12.79 -3.16 3.49
C TYR A 55 -14.18 -3.35 4.10
N ASP A 56 -14.71 -4.56 3.92
CA ASP A 56 -15.95 -5.02 4.53
C ASP A 56 -15.59 -6.27 5.35
N GLY A 57 -15.21 -6.05 6.62
CA GLY A 57 -14.73 -7.09 7.53
C GLY A 57 -15.87 -7.85 8.25
N PRO A 58 -15.56 -8.99 8.91
CA PRO A 58 -16.55 -9.91 9.48
C PRO A 58 -17.32 -9.41 10.73
N GLN A 59 -17.19 -8.14 11.14
CA GLN A 59 -17.80 -7.58 12.37
C GLN A 59 -18.31 -6.15 12.17
N ASP A 60 -18.99 -5.84 11.06
CA ASP A 60 -19.44 -4.49 10.70
C ASP A 60 -18.30 -3.46 10.57
N TRP A 61 -17.07 -3.95 10.49
CA TRP A 61 -15.89 -3.12 10.25
C TRP A 61 -15.88 -2.71 8.79
N THR A 62 -16.55 -1.60 8.50
CA THR A 62 -16.41 -0.89 7.24
C THR A 62 -15.24 0.07 7.33
N GLY A 63 -14.53 0.21 6.21
CA GLY A 63 -13.42 1.14 6.11
C GLY A 63 -12.63 0.89 4.86
N TRP A 64 -11.34 1.18 4.93
CA TRP A 64 -10.42 1.01 3.82
C TRP A 64 -9.47 -0.15 4.08
N GLN A 65 -8.97 -0.77 3.03
CA GLN A 65 -7.86 -1.72 3.10
C GLN A 65 -6.81 -1.29 2.10
N SER A 66 -5.56 -1.16 2.55
CA SER A 66 -4.45 -0.98 1.62
C SER A 66 -3.78 -2.32 1.36
N ALA A 67 -3.67 -2.71 0.08
CA ALA A 67 -2.86 -3.82 -0.36
C ALA A 67 -1.48 -3.30 -0.78
N ILE A 68 -0.43 -3.89 -0.21
CA ILE A 68 0.95 -3.45 -0.40
C ILE A 68 1.81 -4.62 -0.86
N ASP A 69 2.68 -4.36 -1.82
CA ASP A 69 3.76 -5.27 -2.21
C ASP A 69 5.06 -4.46 -2.32
N THR A 70 6.03 -4.76 -1.45
CA THR A 70 7.34 -4.10 -1.48
C THR A 70 8.21 -4.57 -2.64
N ARG A 71 7.81 -5.60 -3.40
CA ARG A 71 8.56 -6.16 -4.54
C ARG A 71 10.03 -6.43 -4.23
N ASN A 72 10.30 -6.98 -3.05
CA ASN A 72 11.65 -7.27 -2.53
C ASN A 72 12.55 -6.05 -2.31
N ASN A 73 12.01 -4.84 -2.35
CA ASN A 73 12.73 -3.64 -1.93
C ASN A 73 13.04 -3.72 -0.42
N ARG A 74 14.21 -3.19 -0.04
CA ARG A 74 14.66 -3.14 1.35
C ARG A 74 14.36 -1.78 1.98
N GLU A 75 14.32 -1.77 3.31
CA GLU A 75 14.17 -0.55 4.12
C GLU A 75 12.89 0.24 3.79
N CYS A 76 11.81 -0.46 3.45
CA CYS A 76 10.54 0.16 3.07
C CYS A 76 9.76 0.64 4.30
N ARG A 77 9.09 1.79 4.13
CA ARG A 77 8.23 2.41 5.14
C ARG A 77 6.94 2.89 4.51
N ILE A 78 5.82 2.71 5.20
CA ILE A 78 4.56 3.36 4.85
C ILE A 78 4.54 4.76 5.43
N ARG A 79 4.40 5.75 4.55
CA ARG A 79 4.22 7.16 4.89
C ARG A 79 2.74 7.49 4.81
N VAL A 80 2.23 8.08 5.88
CA VAL A 80 0.82 8.47 5.99
C VAL A 80 0.74 9.96 6.31
N ALA A 81 0.26 10.75 5.36
CA ALA A 81 -0.24 12.09 5.66
C ALA A 81 -1.73 11.96 6.05
N ALA A 82 -2.07 12.44 7.24
CA ALA A 82 -3.39 12.31 7.84
C ALA A 82 -3.77 13.57 8.63
N PRO A 83 -5.06 13.78 8.94
CA PRO A 83 -5.48 14.87 9.81
C PRO A 83 -4.75 14.86 11.15
N ALA A 84 -4.59 16.02 11.79
CA ALA A 84 -3.86 16.13 13.07
C ALA A 84 -4.47 15.26 14.18
N ALA A 85 -5.80 15.11 14.18
CA ALA A 85 -6.53 14.28 15.14
C ALA A 85 -6.25 12.76 15.00
N ALA A 86 -5.70 12.32 13.86
CA ALA A 86 -5.45 10.91 13.60
C ALA A 86 -4.23 10.41 14.37
N LYS A 87 -4.48 9.53 15.35
CA LYS A 87 -3.46 8.86 16.16
C LYS A 87 -2.98 7.60 15.46
N LEU A 88 -2.06 7.75 14.51
CA LEU A 88 -1.50 6.64 13.72
C LEU A 88 0.02 6.77 13.57
N ASN A 89 0.69 5.65 13.34
CA ASN A 89 2.10 5.65 12.98
C ASN A 89 2.26 6.11 11.52
N ARG A 90 2.76 7.34 11.35
CA ARG A 90 2.91 7.99 10.03
C ARG A 90 4.14 7.50 9.24
N ASN A 91 4.97 6.63 9.84
CA ASN A 91 6.22 6.16 9.27
C ASN A 91 6.56 4.73 9.74
N ALA A 92 5.63 3.80 9.56
CA ALA A 92 5.83 2.41 9.99
C ALA A 92 6.73 1.66 9.00
N ALA A 93 7.65 0.83 9.51
CA ALA A 93 8.43 -0.07 8.67
C ALA A 93 7.53 -1.18 8.10
N ILE A 94 7.77 -1.56 6.84
CA ILE A 94 7.02 -2.62 6.16
C ILE A 94 7.97 -3.47 5.31
N SER A 95 7.59 -4.73 5.08
CA SER A 95 8.34 -5.66 4.24
C SER A 95 7.42 -6.71 3.63
N GLY A 96 7.79 -7.23 2.46
CA GLY A 96 7.03 -8.27 1.77
C GLY A 96 5.71 -7.77 1.18
N ARG A 97 4.70 -8.65 1.19
CA ARG A 97 3.34 -8.39 0.74
C ARG A 97 2.39 -8.45 1.93
N GLY A 98 1.40 -7.57 1.96
CA GLY A 98 0.40 -7.58 3.03
C GLY A 98 -0.79 -6.66 2.77
N ALA A 99 -1.86 -6.90 3.51
CA ALA A 99 -3.02 -6.04 3.57
C ALA A 99 -3.08 -5.35 4.95
N PHE A 100 -3.43 -4.07 4.95
CA PHE A 100 -3.57 -3.26 6.17
C PHE A 100 -4.97 -2.67 6.20
N ALA A 101 -5.72 -2.97 7.25
CA ALA A 101 -7.06 -2.45 7.44
C ALA A 101 -7.03 -1.07 8.11
N TRP A 102 -7.95 -0.22 7.68
CA TRP A 102 -8.16 1.16 8.10
C TRP A 102 -9.64 1.32 8.48
N PRO A 103 -10.07 0.78 9.63
CA PRO A 103 -11.48 0.74 9.96
C PRO A 103 -11.98 2.15 10.28
N GLN A 104 -13.16 2.51 9.76
CA GLN A 104 -13.73 3.85 9.89
C GLN A 104 -13.86 4.29 11.36
N ASN A 105 -14.23 3.37 12.25
CA ASN A 105 -14.46 3.66 13.67
C ASN A 105 -13.19 4.14 14.42
N TYR A 106 -12.00 3.91 13.84
CA TYR A 106 -10.73 4.32 14.42
C TYR A 106 -10.04 5.43 13.62
N LEU A 107 -10.69 5.94 12.57
CA LEU A 107 -10.17 6.98 11.71
C LEU A 107 -11.03 8.24 11.79
N PRO A 108 -10.49 9.33 12.36
CA PRO A 108 -11.12 10.63 12.28
C PRO A 108 -11.47 11.01 10.84
N ALA A 109 -12.51 11.82 10.69
CA ALA A 109 -12.91 12.32 9.39
C ALA A 109 -11.78 13.13 8.73
N GLY A 110 -11.62 12.98 7.43
CA GLY A 110 -10.65 13.71 6.63
C GLY A 110 -9.99 12.88 5.53
N GLN A 111 -9.05 13.53 4.84
CA GLN A 111 -8.26 12.93 3.78
C GLN A 111 -6.99 12.30 4.33
N TYR A 112 -6.70 11.10 3.88
CA TYR A 112 -5.49 10.34 4.16
C TYR A 112 -4.74 10.15 2.85
N ARG A 113 -3.42 10.33 2.86
CA ARG A 113 -2.55 10.09 1.72
C ARG A 113 -1.44 9.11 2.09
N LEU A 114 -1.47 7.94 1.47
CA LEU A 114 -0.55 6.82 1.69
C LEU A 114 0.51 6.77 0.60
N ARG A 115 1.76 6.51 0.96
CA ARG A 115 2.85 6.21 0.02
C ARG A 115 3.81 5.21 0.63
N ILE A 116 4.33 4.28 -0.17
CA ILE A 116 5.44 3.42 0.26
C ILE A 116 6.74 4.05 -0.21
N VAL A 117 7.68 4.24 0.71
CA VAL A 117 9.02 4.75 0.43
C VAL A 117 10.02 3.71 0.87
N CYS A 118 10.82 3.22 -0.07
CA CYS A 118 11.96 2.35 0.17
C CYS A 118 13.26 3.14 -0.09
N ARG A 119 14.42 2.52 0.14
CA ARG A 119 15.72 3.19 0.04
C ARG A 119 15.97 3.89 -1.31
N HIS A 120 15.62 3.25 -2.42
CA HIS A 120 15.93 3.71 -3.77
C HIS A 120 14.70 3.95 -4.66
N THR A 121 13.50 3.69 -4.14
CA THR A 121 12.26 3.76 -4.93
C THR A 121 11.08 4.03 -4.02
N ALA A 122 9.98 4.49 -4.60
CA ALA A 122 8.75 4.74 -3.88
C ALA A 122 7.55 4.45 -4.78
N SER A 123 6.45 4.00 -4.17
CA SER A 123 5.18 3.93 -4.88
C SER A 123 4.71 5.35 -5.17
N PRO A 124 3.75 5.58 -6.08
CA PRO A 124 3.00 6.83 -6.08
C PRO A 124 2.24 6.97 -4.75
N ALA A 125 1.61 8.13 -4.49
CA ALA A 125 0.76 8.33 -3.31
C ALA A 125 -0.76 8.13 -3.57
N VAL A 126 -1.48 7.34 -2.76
CA VAL A 126 -2.94 7.09 -2.88
C VAL A 126 -3.64 7.95 -1.85
N SER A 127 -4.75 8.59 -2.22
CA SER A 127 -5.63 9.22 -1.23
C SER A 127 -6.88 8.41 -0.97
N PHE A 128 -7.29 8.31 0.29
CA PHE A 128 -8.60 7.81 0.69
C PHE A 128 -9.24 8.75 1.72
N TYR A 129 -10.56 8.66 1.88
CA TYR A 129 -11.33 9.62 2.68
C TYR A 129 -12.17 8.90 3.75
N SER A 130 -12.10 9.38 4.99
CA SER A 130 -12.92 8.90 6.12
C SER A 130 -13.93 9.99 6.53
N PRO A 131 -15.15 9.65 7.00
CA PRO A 131 -15.76 8.32 6.98
C PRO A 131 -16.06 7.85 5.55
N ARG A 132 -16.35 6.56 5.38
CA ARG A 132 -16.87 6.06 4.10
C ARG A 132 -18.28 6.56 3.85
N ASN A 133 -18.52 6.94 2.61
CA ASN A 133 -19.82 7.24 2.03
C ASN A 133 -19.66 7.23 0.51
N GLN A 134 -20.76 7.26 -0.24
CA GLN A 134 -20.72 7.14 -1.71
C GLN A 134 -19.81 8.19 -2.38
N VAL A 135 -19.78 9.43 -1.86
CA VAL A 135 -18.93 10.51 -2.38
C VAL A 135 -17.45 10.21 -2.12
N ASN A 136 -17.09 9.83 -0.89
CA ASN A 136 -15.74 9.49 -0.50
C ASN A 136 -15.24 8.20 -1.18
N ASP A 137 -16.16 7.28 -1.49
CA ASP A 137 -15.91 6.07 -2.26
C ASP A 137 -15.52 6.41 -3.71
N ALA A 138 -16.27 7.30 -4.37
CA ALA A 138 -15.94 7.79 -5.71
C ALA A 138 -14.60 8.53 -5.73
N ARG A 139 -14.34 9.42 -4.76
CA ARG A 139 -13.07 10.17 -4.66
C ARG A 139 -11.86 9.25 -4.45
N THR A 140 -12.01 8.22 -3.64
CA THR A 140 -10.95 7.24 -3.41
C THR A 140 -10.69 6.39 -4.64
N ARG A 141 -11.75 5.90 -5.32
CA ARG A 141 -11.61 5.15 -6.59
C ARG A 141 -10.96 6.00 -7.68
N PHE A 142 -11.29 7.28 -7.78
CA PHE A 142 -10.64 8.19 -8.72
C PHE A 142 -9.14 8.35 -8.43
N SER A 143 -8.76 8.47 -7.15
CA SER A 143 -7.36 8.53 -6.75
C SER A 143 -6.60 7.23 -7.06
N ASP A 144 -7.25 6.07 -6.97
CA ASP A 144 -6.65 4.78 -7.29
C ASP A 144 -6.55 4.57 -8.82
N TYR A 145 -7.57 5.00 -9.57
CA TYR A 145 -7.64 4.87 -11.03
C TYR A 145 -6.67 5.79 -11.76
N THR A 146 -6.56 7.06 -11.32
CA THR A 146 -5.58 8.00 -11.89
C THR A 146 -4.13 7.51 -11.75
N ARG A 147 -3.85 6.62 -10.80
CA ARG A 147 -2.54 5.96 -10.69
C ARG A 147 -2.37 4.82 -11.70
N GLY A 148 -3.42 4.02 -11.92
CA GLY A 148 -3.42 2.97 -12.93
C GLY A 148 -3.35 3.50 -14.37
N ALA A 149 -4.00 4.65 -14.63
CA ALA A 149 -4.02 5.29 -15.95
C ALA A 149 -2.76 6.13 -16.25
N LEU A 150 -2.07 6.65 -15.23
CA LEU A 150 -0.85 7.46 -15.42
C LEU A 150 0.46 6.70 -15.23
N GLY A 151 0.42 5.39 -14.93
CA GLY A 151 1.58 4.50 -15.07
C GLY A 151 2.86 4.92 -14.36
N LEU A 152 2.76 5.67 -13.25
CA LEU A 152 3.87 5.99 -12.35
C LEU A 152 3.94 5.00 -11.18
#